data_AF-A0A0S6U7F6-F1
#
_entry.id   AF-A0A0S6U7F6-F1
#
_cell.length_a   1.000
_cell.length_b   1.000
_cell.length_c   1.000
_cell.angle_alpha   90.00
_cell.angle_beta   90.00
_cell.angle_gamma   90.00
#
_symmetry.space_group_name_H-M   'P 1'
#
loop_
_entity.id
_entity.type
_entity.pdbx_description
1 polymer ?
#
loop_
_entity_poly.entity_id
_entity_poly.type
_entity_poly.pdbx_seq_one_letter_code
_entity_poly.pdbx_strand_id
1 'polypeptide(L)'
;MFFRIPEEINGTKDKIYILDTKCADVNGDGFDEIITVTGKKTYGENGFIEDITLNVKNKKTNVDISIKLKENSGYEPNLFIGKFGEDNIPKVFLSINSGGSGGYYFNYIYSFKDNIARLIFDYEKFSKDNEYTAVYEDYYKVRVKSLKGNLEGIIDLTSIRDKEYLSQIYNENGRLKEPIKAEVLFLSDLSPLSLNGSDSFNLLTHQRIIGLYNADTLGSVESILKWDGYQFYSIVTQLVVLM
;
A
#
# COMPACT_ATOMS: atom_id res chain seq x y z
N MET A 1 -29.70 -5.79 -50.06
CA MET A 1 -28.51 -6.52 -49.57
C MET A 1 -27.74 -5.54 -48.69
N PHE A 2 -27.95 -5.61 -47.37
CA PHE A 2 -27.29 -4.71 -46.43
C PHE A 2 -25.88 -5.25 -46.15
N PHE A 3 -24.85 -4.50 -46.55
CA PHE A 3 -23.49 -4.80 -46.16
C PHE A 3 -23.36 -4.54 -44.65
N ARG A 4 -23.19 -5.61 -43.89
CA ARG A 4 -22.78 -5.55 -42.49
C ARG A 4 -21.27 -5.28 -42.51
N ILE A 5 -20.86 -4.07 -42.13
CA ILE A 5 -19.45 -3.81 -41.82
C ILE A 5 -19.14 -4.70 -40.60
N PRO A 6 -18.12 -5.58 -40.66
CA PRO A 6 -17.68 -6.27 -39.46
C PRO A 6 -17.10 -5.21 -38.53
N GLU A 7 -17.64 -5.10 -37.31
CA GLU A 7 -16.91 -4.46 -36.22
C GLU A 7 -15.62 -5.27 -36.01
N GLU A 8 -14.51 -4.76 -36.54
CA GLU A 8 -13.19 -5.16 -36.07
C GLU A 8 -13.03 -4.73 -34.61
N ILE A 9 -13.53 -5.55 -33.68
CA ILE A 9 -13.15 -5.46 -32.27
C ILE A 9 -11.84 -6.25 -32.12
N ASN A 10 -10.74 -5.68 -32.62
CA ASN A 10 -9.41 -6.26 -32.41
C ASN A 10 -8.31 -5.18 -32.31
N GLY A 11 -8.60 -4.06 -31.62
CA GLY A 11 -7.71 -2.88 -31.63
C GLY A 11 -7.14 -2.40 -30.30
N THR A 12 -7.51 -2.97 -29.14
CA THR A 12 -7.19 -2.34 -27.83
C THR A 12 -6.51 -3.23 -26.79
N LYS A 13 -6.53 -4.56 -26.93
CA LYS A 13 -5.98 -5.46 -25.89
C LYS A 13 -4.45 -5.43 -25.76
N ASP A 14 -3.73 -5.14 -26.85
CA ASP A 14 -2.26 -5.15 -26.86
C ASP A 14 -1.61 -3.76 -26.81
N LYS A 15 -2.42 -2.69 -26.75
CA LYS A 15 -1.90 -1.33 -26.67
C LYS A 15 -1.35 -1.06 -25.27
N ILE A 16 -0.07 -0.71 -25.20
CA ILE A 16 0.59 -0.27 -23.97
C ILE A 16 0.36 1.24 -23.84
N TYR A 17 -0.10 1.66 -22.67
CA TYR A 17 -0.36 3.05 -22.30
C TYR A 17 0.69 3.50 -21.29
N ILE A 18 1.13 4.75 -21.39
CA ILE A 18 1.84 5.43 -20.31
C ILE A 18 0.78 5.89 -19.31
N LEU A 19 0.95 5.50 -18.05
CA LEU A 19 -0.01 5.69 -16.97
C LEU A 19 0.41 6.83 -16.03
N ASP A 20 1.71 6.95 -15.77
CA ASP A 20 2.31 8.09 -15.07
C ASP A 20 3.75 8.31 -15.57
N THR A 21 4.27 9.52 -15.42
CA THR A 21 5.64 9.90 -15.79
C THR A 21 6.20 10.94 -14.83
N LYS A 22 7.45 10.72 -14.41
CA LYS A 22 8.25 11.64 -13.60
C LYS A 22 9.65 11.80 -14.20
N CYS A 23 10.31 12.90 -13.88
CA CYS A 23 11.71 13.14 -14.21
C CYS A 23 12.47 13.51 -12.94
N ALA A 24 13.60 12.84 -12.69
CA ALA A 24 14.49 13.11 -11.57
C ALA A 24 15.80 12.32 -11.72
N ASP A 25 16.90 12.85 -11.19
CA ASP A 25 18.17 12.14 -10.98
C ASP A 25 18.01 11.07 -9.89
N VAL A 26 17.60 9.86 -10.27
CA VAL A 26 17.35 8.73 -9.36
C VAL A 26 18.54 7.77 -9.29
N ASN A 27 19.54 7.96 -10.16
CA ASN A 27 20.78 7.19 -10.16
C ASN A 27 21.95 7.91 -9.45
N GLY A 28 21.87 9.22 -9.24
CA GLY A 28 22.86 10.07 -8.56
C GLY A 28 23.98 10.62 -9.46
N ASP A 29 23.81 10.64 -10.78
CA ASP A 29 24.82 11.08 -11.75
C ASP A 29 24.75 12.58 -12.09
N GLY A 30 23.77 13.30 -11.53
CA GLY A 30 23.52 14.72 -11.75
C GLY A 30 22.63 15.03 -12.96
N PHE A 31 22.08 14.03 -13.65
CA PHE A 31 21.16 14.19 -14.77
C PHE A 31 19.83 13.46 -14.51
N ASP A 32 18.73 14.07 -14.94
CA ASP A 32 17.42 13.46 -14.73
C ASP A 32 17.18 12.25 -15.64
N GLU A 33 16.75 11.14 -15.03
CA GLU A 33 16.09 10.03 -15.73
C GLU A 33 14.63 10.36 -16.04
N ILE A 34 14.07 9.68 -17.05
CA ILE A 34 12.62 9.61 -17.27
C ILE A 34 12.11 8.31 -16.66
N ILE A 35 11.24 8.42 -15.67
CA ILE A 35 10.59 7.30 -15.00
C ILE A 35 9.16 7.23 -15.50
N THR A 36 8.77 6.09 -16.10
CA THR A 36 7.41 5.89 -16.60
C THR A 36 6.80 4.62 -16.03
N VAL A 37 5.51 4.68 -15.71
CA VAL A 37 4.71 3.48 -15.48
C VAL A 37 3.90 3.23 -16.75
N THR A 38 3.95 2.00 -17.24
CA THR A 38 3.21 1.58 -18.43
C THR A 38 2.32 0.40 -18.11
N GLY A 39 1.21 0.21 -18.82
CA GLY A 39 0.37 -0.99 -18.70
C GLY A 39 -0.68 -1.09 -19.80
N LYS A 40 -1.46 -2.17 -19.78
CA LYS A 40 -2.50 -2.48 -20.76
C LYS A 40 -3.87 -2.19 -20.18
N LYS A 41 -4.68 -1.42 -20.91
CA LYS A 41 -6.06 -1.08 -20.55
C LYS A 41 -7.05 -2.04 -21.23
N THR A 42 -7.00 -3.31 -20.85
CA THR A 42 -7.75 -4.41 -21.49
C THR A 42 -9.27 -4.20 -21.47
N TYR A 43 -9.78 -3.41 -20.52
CA TYR A 43 -11.21 -3.19 -20.27
C TYR A 43 -11.69 -1.74 -20.51
N GLY A 44 -10.91 -0.91 -21.22
CA GLY A 44 -11.27 0.49 -21.53
C GLY A 44 -10.52 1.53 -20.66
N GLU A 45 -10.78 2.82 -20.89
CA GLU A 45 -9.93 3.90 -20.35
C GLU A 45 -9.85 3.98 -18.82
N ASN A 46 -10.96 3.63 -18.14
CA ASN A 46 -11.08 3.59 -16.68
C ASN A 46 -11.11 2.15 -16.14
N GLY A 47 -10.74 1.18 -16.98
CA GLY A 47 -10.76 -0.23 -16.63
C GLY A 47 -9.58 -0.66 -15.77
N PHE A 48 -9.67 -1.89 -15.26
CA PHE A 48 -8.55 -2.59 -14.63
C PHE A 48 -7.36 -2.62 -15.60
N ILE A 49 -6.18 -2.32 -15.07
CA ILE A 49 -4.94 -2.22 -15.84
C ILE A 49 -4.12 -3.48 -15.57
N GLU A 50 -3.65 -4.12 -16.63
CA GLU A 50 -2.81 -5.31 -16.58
C GLU A 50 -1.38 -4.99 -17.04
N ASP A 51 -0.43 -5.89 -16.74
CA ASP A 51 0.96 -5.79 -17.20
C ASP A 51 1.65 -4.45 -16.83
N ILE A 52 1.34 -3.92 -15.65
CA ILE A 52 1.96 -2.71 -15.10
C ILE A 52 3.47 -2.93 -14.97
N THR A 53 4.25 -2.06 -15.61
CA THR A 53 5.70 -2.14 -15.69
C THR A 53 6.29 -0.78 -15.33
N LEU A 54 7.30 -0.78 -14.47
CA LEU A 54 8.08 0.42 -14.13
C LEU A 54 9.29 0.49 -15.07
N ASN A 55 9.46 1.61 -15.75
CA ASN A 55 10.58 1.84 -16.65
C ASN A 55 11.38 3.07 -16.21
N VAL A 56 12.70 2.97 -16.27
CA VAL A 56 13.64 4.06 -15.98
C VAL A 56 14.58 4.20 -17.17
N LYS A 57 14.59 5.38 -17.77
CA LYS A 57 15.34 5.68 -18.99
C LYS A 57 16.32 6.82 -18.76
N ASN A 58 17.60 6.54 -18.92
CA ASN A 58 18.65 7.55 -18.99
C ASN A 58 19.05 7.77 -20.46
N LYS A 59 18.66 8.93 -21.02
CA LYS A 59 18.90 9.26 -22.43
C LYS A 59 20.38 9.52 -22.76
N LYS A 60 21.23 9.69 -21.76
CA LYS A 60 22.64 10.07 -21.94
C LYS A 60 23.56 8.85 -21.88
N THR A 61 23.27 7.91 -20.98
CA THR A 61 23.99 6.63 -20.85
C THR A 61 23.39 5.53 -21.72
N ASN A 62 22.23 5.75 -22.33
CA ASN A 62 21.43 4.74 -23.05
C ASN A 62 21.07 3.54 -22.16
N VAL A 63 21.00 3.73 -20.85
CA VAL A 63 20.51 2.72 -19.92
C VAL A 63 18.99 2.80 -19.85
N ASP A 64 18.33 1.71 -20.23
CA ASP A 64 16.90 1.49 -20.09
C ASP A 64 16.67 0.30 -19.15
N ILE A 65 16.06 0.54 -17.98
CA ILE A 65 15.71 -0.48 -17.00
C ILE A 65 14.19 -0.66 -17.00
N SER A 66 13.72 -1.89 -17.16
CA SER A 66 12.30 -2.25 -17.06
C SER A 66 12.10 -3.30 -15.97
N ILE A 67 11.20 -3.01 -15.04
CA ILE A 67 10.89 -3.86 -13.90
C ILE A 67 9.45 -4.35 -14.02
N LYS A 68 9.30 -5.67 -14.17
CA LYS A 68 8.01 -6.35 -13.99
C LYS A 68 7.78 -6.58 -12.51
N LEU A 69 6.76 -5.93 -11.96
CA LEU A 69 6.40 -6.02 -10.55
C LEU A 69 5.85 -7.41 -10.23
N LYS A 70 5.87 -7.78 -8.94
CA LYS A 70 5.30 -9.05 -8.48
C LYS A 70 3.79 -9.06 -8.68
N GLU A 71 3.09 -8.15 -8.01
CA GLU A 71 1.72 -7.77 -8.34
C GLU A 71 1.75 -6.58 -9.29
N ASN A 72 1.29 -6.79 -10.51
CA ASN A 72 1.46 -5.87 -11.62
C ASN A 72 0.14 -5.53 -12.33
N SER A 73 -0.98 -5.62 -11.63
CA SER A 73 -2.29 -5.27 -12.18
C SER A 73 -3.14 -4.60 -11.12
N GLY A 74 -3.99 -3.65 -11.51
CA GLY A 74 -4.78 -2.87 -10.57
C GLY A 74 -5.35 -1.60 -11.18
N TYR A 75 -5.59 -0.61 -10.33
CA TYR A 75 -6.15 0.69 -10.66
C TYR A 75 -5.19 1.80 -10.22
N GLU A 76 -5.31 2.95 -10.90
CA GLU A 76 -4.69 4.22 -10.49
C GLU A 76 -3.21 4.12 -10.07
N PRO A 77 -2.32 3.54 -10.88
CA PRO A 77 -0.91 3.50 -10.52
C PRO A 77 -0.33 4.91 -10.42
N ASN A 78 0.44 5.17 -9.37
CA ASN A 78 0.98 6.48 -9.07
C ASN A 78 2.48 6.42 -8.74
N LEU A 79 3.24 7.35 -9.31
CA LEU A 79 4.65 7.57 -8.98
C LEU A 79 4.81 8.73 -8.00
N PHE A 80 5.56 8.46 -6.94
CA PHE A 80 6.15 9.45 -6.07
C PHE A 80 7.67 9.33 -6.11
N ILE A 81 8.35 10.46 -6.24
CA ILE A 81 9.82 10.54 -6.20
C ILE A 81 10.21 11.33 -4.96
N GLY A 82 11.00 10.73 -4.08
CA GLY A 82 11.38 11.38 -2.83
C GLY A 82 12.64 10.81 -2.21
N LYS A 83 13.32 11.63 -1.40
CA LYS A 83 14.50 11.20 -0.65
C LYS A 83 14.07 10.49 0.63
N PHE A 84 14.78 9.42 0.98
CA PHE A 84 14.56 8.67 2.19
C PHE A 84 15.89 8.47 2.91
N GLY A 85 15.96 8.89 4.17
CA GLY A 85 17.18 8.84 4.97
C GLY A 85 18.19 9.93 4.60
N GLU A 86 19.47 9.65 4.84
CA GLU A 86 20.55 10.63 4.65
C GLU A 86 21.16 10.60 3.25
N ASP A 87 20.84 9.59 2.43
CA ASP A 87 21.27 9.60 1.04
C ASP A 87 20.50 10.67 0.26
N ASN A 88 21.24 11.45 -0.54
CA ASN A 88 20.64 12.53 -1.32
C ASN A 88 20.03 12.03 -2.65
N ILE A 89 20.00 10.71 -2.88
CA ILE A 89 19.56 10.11 -4.13
C ILE A 89 18.09 9.69 -3.98
N PRO A 90 17.15 10.39 -4.63
CA PRO A 90 15.73 10.08 -4.50
C PRO A 90 15.40 8.65 -4.95
N LYS A 91 14.40 8.07 -4.30
CA LYS A 91 13.88 6.74 -4.59
C LYS A 91 12.57 6.86 -5.37
N VAL A 92 12.24 5.82 -6.11
CA VAL A 92 10.99 5.70 -6.87
C VAL A 92 10.01 4.89 -6.05
N PHE A 93 8.95 5.54 -5.56
CA PHE A 93 7.81 4.88 -4.93
C PHE A 93 6.68 4.73 -5.95
N LEU A 94 6.30 3.49 -6.22
CA LEU A 94 5.12 3.13 -7.02
C LEU A 94 4.04 2.55 -6.11
N SER A 95 2.83 3.11 -6.20
CA SER A 95 1.63 2.59 -5.56
C SER A 95 0.60 2.17 -6.62
N ILE A 96 -0.10 1.06 -6.40
CA ILE A 96 -1.14 0.55 -7.28
C ILE A 96 -2.34 0.12 -6.43
N ASN A 97 -3.52 0.67 -6.70
CA ASN A 97 -4.75 0.26 -6.02
C ASN A 97 -5.18 -1.14 -6.50
N SER A 98 -5.40 -2.08 -5.58
CA SER A 98 -5.84 -3.44 -5.92
C SER A 98 -7.30 -3.51 -6.43
N GLY A 99 -8.14 -2.53 -6.07
CA GLY A 99 -9.56 -2.46 -6.41
C GLY A 99 -10.50 -3.38 -5.61
N GLY A 100 -9.98 -4.16 -4.66
CA GLY A 100 -10.78 -5.03 -3.80
C GLY A 100 -11.41 -4.31 -2.60
N SER A 101 -12.42 -4.93 -1.98
CA SER A 101 -13.10 -4.39 -0.78
C SER A 101 -12.21 -4.26 0.46
N GLY A 102 -11.06 -4.95 0.47
CA GLY A 102 -10.03 -4.78 1.49
C GLY A 102 -9.36 -3.39 1.44
N GLY A 103 -9.43 -2.70 0.28
CA GLY A 103 -8.78 -1.39 0.10
C GLY A 103 -7.26 -1.49 0.12
N TYR A 104 -6.69 -2.56 -0.45
CA TYR A 104 -5.25 -2.77 -0.48
C TYR A 104 -4.56 -2.01 -1.59
N TYR A 105 -3.33 -1.61 -1.33
CA TYR A 105 -2.41 -1.04 -2.32
C TYR A 105 -1.13 -1.89 -2.42
N PHE A 106 -0.72 -2.16 -3.66
CA PHE A 106 0.58 -2.75 -3.95
C PHE A 106 1.62 -1.64 -3.98
N ASN A 107 2.35 -1.50 -2.86
CA ASN A 107 3.34 -0.47 -2.66
C ASN A 107 4.77 -1.03 -2.83
N TYR A 108 5.55 -0.42 -3.70
CA TYR A 108 6.95 -0.77 -3.94
C TYR A 108 7.82 0.47 -3.94
N ILE A 109 8.99 0.39 -3.30
CA ILE A 109 10.01 1.45 -3.38
C ILE A 109 11.29 0.86 -3.96
N TYR A 110 11.83 1.53 -4.99
CA TYR A 110 13.06 1.14 -5.67
C TYR A 110 14.14 2.23 -5.54
N SER A 111 15.38 1.79 -5.35
CA SER A 111 16.57 2.60 -5.57
C SER A 111 17.14 2.27 -6.94
N PHE A 112 17.59 3.29 -7.68
CA PHE A 112 18.28 3.15 -8.97
C PHE A 112 19.73 3.67 -8.95
N LYS A 113 20.24 3.94 -7.75
CA LYS A 113 21.62 4.37 -7.49
C LYS A 113 22.60 3.57 -8.35
N ASP A 114 23.51 4.28 -9.00
CA ASP A 114 24.56 3.73 -9.87
C ASP A 114 24.00 2.89 -11.05
N ASN A 115 22.80 3.21 -11.52
CA ASN A 115 22.05 2.48 -12.56
C ASN A 115 21.69 1.03 -12.19
N ILE A 116 21.63 0.71 -10.89
CA ILE A 116 21.27 -0.62 -10.38
C ILE A 116 19.88 -0.55 -9.74
N ALA A 117 18.92 -1.25 -10.32
CA ALA A 117 17.60 -1.41 -9.72
C ALA A 117 17.64 -2.31 -8.49
N ARG A 118 17.21 -1.76 -7.34
CA ARG A 118 17.08 -2.50 -6.09
C ARG A 118 15.74 -2.22 -5.45
N LEU A 119 14.95 -3.27 -5.24
CA LEU A 119 13.74 -3.21 -4.42
C LEU A 119 14.13 -3.02 -2.95
N ILE A 120 13.66 -1.94 -2.33
CA ILE A 120 13.98 -1.58 -0.94
C ILE A 120 12.74 -1.59 -0.02
N PHE A 121 11.54 -1.56 -0.57
CA PHE A 121 10.29 -1.79 0.16
C PHE A 121 9.32 -2.61 -0.68
N ASP A 122 8.71 -3.61 -0.07
CA ASP A 122 7.69 -4.49 -0.65
C ASP A 122 6.53 -4.62 0.35
N TYR A 123 5.32 -4.24 -0.08
CA TYR A 123 4.13 -4.21 0.77
C TYR A 123 3.79 -5.58 1.39
N GLU A 124 3.99 -6.68 0.65
CA GLU A 124 3.63 -8.01 1.11
C GLU A 124 4.65 -8.52 2.12
N LYS A 125 5.94 -8.28 1.86
CA LYS A 125 7.00 -8.56 2.83
C LYS A 125 6.77 -7.78 4.12
N PHE A 126 6.49 -6.48 4.02
CA PHE A 126 6.18 -5.66 5.19
C PHE A 126 4.98 -6.22 5.98
N SER A 127 3.90 -6.58 5.30
CA SER A 127 2.69 -7.12 5.95
C SER A 127 2.95 -8.44 6.69
N LYS A 128 3.76 -9.34 6.12
CA LYS A 128 4.16 -10.62 6.76
C LYS A 128 5.15 -10.43 7.93
N ASP A 129 5.95 -9.38 7.88
CA ASP A 129 6.86 -9.03 8.97
C ASP A 129 6.13 -8.30 10.11
N ASN A 130 4.97 -7.70 9.83
CA ASN A 130 4.15 -6.94 10.77
C ASN A 130 2.74 -7.52 10.87
N GLU A 131 2.67 -8.77 11.33
CA GLU A 131 1.39 -9.46 11.59
C GLU A 131 0.88 -9.16 13.00
N TYR A 132 -0.44 -9.09 13.13
CA TYR A 132 -1.14 -8.79 14.37
C TYR A 132 -2.32 -9.74 14.57
N THR A 133 -2.64 -10.02 15.83
CA THR A 133 -3.89 -10.67 16.23
C THR A 133 -4.87 -9.64 16.75
N ALA A 134 -6.15 -9.77 16.40
CA ALA A 134 -7.24 -9.02 17.01
C ALA A 134 -8.30 -9.99 17.53
N VAL A 135 -8.66 -9.89 18.82
CA VAL A 135 -9.58 -10.83 19.47
C VAL A 135 -10.55 -10.05 20.32
N TYR A 136 -11.85 -10.34 20.20
CA TYR A 136 -12.84 -9.77 21.09
C TYR A 136 -12.69 -10.36 22.49
N GLU A 137 -12.86 -9.53 23.51
CA GLU A 137 -12.78 -9.90 24.91
C GLU A 137 -14.04 -9.47 25.65
N ASP A 138 -14.32 -10.15 26.77
CA ASP A 138 -15.39 -9.74 27.69
C ASP A 138 -15.32 -8.23 28.01
N TYR A 139 -16.49 -7.67 28.25
CA TYR A 139 -16.71 -6.27 28.58
C TYR A 139 -16.40 -5.31 27.42
N TYR A 140 -16.90 -5.66 26.22
CA TYR A 140 -16.97 -4.80 25.03
C TYR A 140 -15.60 -4.35 24.50
N LYS A 141 -14.63 -5.24 24.47
CA LYS A 141 -13.24 -4.93 24.12
C LYS A 141 -12.77 -5.73 22.93
N VAL A 142 -11.81 -5.17 22.19
CA VAL A 142 -11.00 -5.93 21.24
C VAL A 142 -9.53 -5.73 21.59
N ARG A 143 -8.83 -6.81 21.93
CA ARG A 143 -7.38 -6.80 22.15
C ARG A 143 -6.67 -6.98 20.83
N VAL A 144 -5.72 -6.09 20.56
CA VAL A 144 -4.85 -6.12 19.38
C VAL A 144 -3.42 -6.31 19.84
N LYS A 145 -2.70 -7.28 19.25
CA LYS A 145 -1.33 -7.62 19.65
C LYS A 145 -0.46 -7.93 18.44
N SER A 146 0.76 -7.41 18.43
CA SER A 146 1.77 -7.79 17.42
C SER A 146 2.30 -9.19 17.69
N LEU A 147 2.50 -9.97 16.62
CA LEU A 147 3.09 -11.31 16.73
C LEU A 147 4.60 -11.29 16.97
N LYS A 148 5.30 -10.27 16.43
CA LYS A 148 6.76 -10.15 16.48
C LYS A 148 7.24 -8.90 17.24
N GLY A 149 6.40 -7.88 17.34
CA GLY A 149 6.71 -6.61 18.00
C GLY A 149 6.10 -6.49 19.40
N ASN A 150 6.17 -5.28 19.95
CA ASN A 150 5.74 -4.98 21.32
C ASN A 150 4.36 -4.29 21.40
N LEU A 151 3.70 -4.04 20.26
CA LEU A 151 2.37 -3.42 20.28
C LEU A 151 1.39 -4.37 20.94
N GLU A 152 0.76 -3.91 22.02
CA GLU A 152 -0.42 -4.50 22.61
C GLU A 152 -1.36 -3.37 23.01
N GLY A 153 -2.61 -3.45 22.59
CA GLY A 153 -3.61 -2.40 22.83
C GLY A 153 -5.02 -2.97 22.93
N ILE A 154 -5.93 -2.15 23.43
CA ILE A 154 -7.33 -2.49 23.59
C ILE A 154 -8.16 -1.40 22.92
N ILE A 155 -9.10 -1.82 22.07
CA ILE A 155 -10.16 -0.97 21.53
C ILE A 155 -11.37 -1.13 22.45
N ASP A 156 -11.88 -0.03 22.97
CA ASP A 156 -13.16 0.01 23.68
C ASP A 156 -14.29 0.18 22.66
N LEU A 157 -15.05 -0.88 22.42
CA LEU A 157 -16.14 -0.86 21.45
C LEU A 157 -17.27 0.06 21.87
N THR A 158 -17.45 0.34 23.17
CA THR A 158 -18.54 1.22 23.65
C THR A 158 -18.39 2.66 23.19
N SER A 159 -17.17 3.05 22.82
CA SER A 159 -16.87 4.39 22.31
C SER A 159 -17.12 4.54 20.81
N ILE A 160 -17.27 3.42 20.07
CA ILE A 160 -17.33 3.42 18.60
C ILE A 160 -18.47 2.57 18.01
N ARG A 161 -19.26 1.89 18.85
CA ARG A 161 -20.36 1.02 18.41
C ARG A 161 -21.61 1.25 19.25
N ASP A 162 -22.76 1.03 18.63
CA ASP A 162 -24.06 1.13 19.28
C ASP A 162 -24.45 -0.16 20.02
N LYS A 163 -25.54 -0.07 20.80
CA LYS A 163 -26.06 -1.22 21.56
C LYS A 163 -26.50 -2.37 20.66
N GLU A 164 -27.01 -2.08 19.46
CA GLU A 164 -27.47 -3.10 18.53
C GLU A 164 -26.30 -3.98 18.06
N TYR A 165 -25.21 -3.36 17.62
CA TYR A 165 -23.96 -4.04 17.30
C TYR A 165 -23.43 -4.85 18.48
N LEU A 166 -23.30 -4.23 19.66
CA LEU A 166 -22.77 -4.91 20.85
C LEU A 166 -23.63 -6.11 21.25
N SER A 167 -24.96 -6.02 21.09
CA SER A 167 -25.88 -7.10 21.41
C SER A 167 -25.72 -8.32 20.51
N GLN A 168 -25.09 -8.20 19.33
CA GLN A 168 -24.79 -9.34 18.47
C GLN A 168 -23.69 -10.21 19.09
N ILE A 169 -22.70 -9.58 19.73
CA ILE A 169 -21.45 -10.21 20.21
C ILE A 169 -21.53 -10.59 21.70
N TYR A 170 -22.20 -9.77 22.51
CA TYR A 170 -22.18 -9.86 23.97
C TYR A 170 -23.54 -10.18 24.56
N ASN A 171 -23.53 -10.90 25.68
CA ASN A 171 -24.67 -10.99 26.58
C ASN A 171 -24.88 -9.66 27.32
N GLU A 172 -26.05 -9.46 27.94
CA GLU A 172 -26.37 -8.24 28.70
C GLU A 172 -25.40 -7.96 29.85
N ASN A 173 -24.74 -9.00 30.38
CA ASN A 173 -23.72 -8.88 31.43
C ASN A 173 -22.33 -8.51 30.90
N GLY A 174 -22.20 -8.21 29.60
CA GLY A 174 -20.97 -7.83 28.93
C GLY A 174 -20.05 -9.00 28.57
N ARG A 175 -20.41 -10.26 28.86
CA ARG A 175 -19.60 -11.42 28.48
C ARG A 175 -19.86 -11.83 27.04
N LEU A 176 -18.83 -12.30 26.35
CA LEU A 176 -18.96 -12.84 25.00
C LEU A 176 -19.97 -13.98 24.98
N LYS A 177 -20.80 -14.02 23.94
CA LYS A 177 -21.68 -15.17 23.68
C LYS A 177 -20.88 -16.39 23.27
N GLU A 178 -19.84 -16.17 22.47
CA GLU A 178 -18.88 -17.17 22.02
C GLU A 178 -17.53 -16.50 21.69
N PRO A 179 -16.42 -17.26 21.67
CA PRO A 179 -15.14 -16.72 21.23
C PRO A 179 -15.18 -16.26 19.78
N ILE A 180 -14.79 -15.01 19.53
CA ILE A 180 -14.80 -14.40 18.20
C ILE A 180 -13.51 -13.61 17.95
N LYS A 181 -13.01 -13.71 16.72
CA LYS A 181 -11.81 -12.99 16.27
C LYS A 181 -12.22 -11.78 15.44
N ALA A 182 -11.49 -10.69 15.63
CA ALA A 182 -11.39 -9.63 14.66
C ALA A 182 -10.20 -9.92 13.74
N GLU A 183 -9.98 -9.09 12.73
CA GLU A 183 -8.88 -9.27 11.78
C GLU A 183 -8.10 -7.97 11.62
N VAL A 184 -6.77 -8.06 11.57
CA VAL A 184 -5.91 -6.96 11.13
C VAL A 184 -5.50 -7.28 9.72
N LEU A 185 -5.86 -6.40 8.79
CA LEU A 185 -5.63 -6.58 7.38
C LEU A 185 -4.15 -6.36 7.02
N PHE A 186 -3.79 -6.77 5.80
CA PHE A 186 -2.50 -6.41 5.19
C PHE A 186 -2.37 -4.90 5.04
N LEU A 187 -1.15 -4.43 4.72
CA LEU A 187 -0.88 -3.02 4.46
C LEU A 187 -1.90 -2.46 3.48
N SER A 188 -2.77 -1.59 4.00
CA SER A 188 -3.85 -1.00 3.23
C SER A 188 -3.31 0.20 2.47
N ASP A 189 -2.59 1.09 3.16
CA ASP A 189 -2.01 2.29 2.57
C ASP A 189 -0.57 2.54 3.06
N LEU A 190 0.22 3.19 2.21
CA LEU A 190 1.57 3.64 2.49
C LEU A 190 1.76 5.04 1.91
N SER A 191 2.06 6.01 2.76
CA SER A 191 2.22 7.40 2.33
C SER A 191 3.57 7.99 2.74
N PRO A 192 4.21 8.83 1.91
CA PRO A 192 5.37 9.61 2.33
C PRO A 192 4.97 10.62 3.41
N LEU A 193 5.76 10.69 4.49
CA LEU A 193 5.54 11.58 5.62
C LEU A 193 6.79 12.43 5.89
N SER A 194 6.70 13.74 5.67
CA SER A 194 7.74 14.68 6.10
C SER A 194 7.52 15.04 7.57
N LEU A 195 8.50 14.71 8.42
CA LEU A 195 8.49 15.10 9.84
C LEU A 195 9.28 16.40 9.99
N ASN A 196 8.71 17.36 10.71
CA ASN A 196 9.34 18.65 11.04
C ASN A 196 9.82 19.46 9.80
N GLY A 197 9.17 19.28 8.64
CA GLY A 197 9.58 19.96 7.40
C GLY A 197 10.89 19.46 6.80
N SER A 198 11.32 18.24 7.15
CA SER A 198 12.50 17.58 6.57
C SER A 198 12.30 17.31 5.07
N ASP A 199 13.35 17.54 4.28
CA ASP A 199 13.42 17.17 2.86
C ASP A 199 13.53 15.65 2.64
N SER A 200 13.92 14.90 3.68
CA SER A 200 13.84 13.44 3.71
C SER A 200 12.48 13.01 4.26
N PHE A 201 11.83 12.10 3.54
CA PHE A 201 10.57 11.49 3.93
C PHE A 201 10.79 10.28 4.85
N ASN A 202 9.84 10.07 5.74
CA ASN A 202 9.54 8.81 6.38
C ASN A 202 8.35 8.18 5.64
N LEU A 203 7.93 6.99 6.06
CA LEU A 203 6.69 6.37 5.56
C LEU A 203 5.68 6.25 6.69
N LEU A 204 4.43 6.58 6.43
CA LEU A 204 3.30 6.24 7.29
C LEU A 204 2.59 5.02 6.71
N THR A 205 2.50 3.96 7.49
CA THR A 205 1.80 2.72 7.13
C THR A 205 0.43 2.71 7.79
N HIS A 206 -0.57 2.15 7.11
CA HIS A 206 -1.90 1.96 7.67
C HIS A 206 -2.41 0.54 7.44
N GLN A 207 -2.65 -0.22 8.51
CA GLN A 207 -3.26 -1.56 8.49
C GLN A 207 -4.60 -1.51 9.22
N ARG A 208 -5.69 -1.70 8.49
CA ARG A 208 -7.04 -1.64 9.06
C ARG A 208 -7.33 -2.82 9.98
N ILE A 209 -8.08 -2.55 11.04
CA ILE A 209 -8.61 -3.57 11.95
C ILE A 209 -10.11 -3.65 11.68
N ILE A 210 -10.57 -4.82 11.26
CA ILE A 210 -11.98 -5.09 10.93
C ILE A 210 -12.62 -6.02 11.96
N GLY A 211 -13.92 -5.81 12.18
CA GLY A 211 -14.74 -6.59 13.08
C GLY A 211 -15.51 -7.70 12.36
N LEU A 212 -16.83 -7.66 12.44
CA LEU A 212 -17.73 -8.72 11.97
C LEU A 212 -17.73 -8.89 10.43
N TYR A 213 -17.36 -7.85 9.69
CA TYR A 213 -17.29 -7.84 8.23
C TYR A 213 -16.28 -6.78 7.75
N ASN A 214 -15.86 -6.84 6.48
CA ASN A 214 -14.80 -5.97 5.94
C ASN A 214 -15.06 -4.45 6.05
N ALA A 215 -16.33 -4.03 6.00
CA ALA A 215 -16.70 -2.62 6.17
C ALA A 215 -16.78 -2.18 7.64
N ASP A 216 -16.78 -3.12 8.60
CA ASP A 216 -16.81 -2.88 10.03
C ASP A 216 -15.42 -2.50 10.57
N THR A 217 -14.95 -1.28 10.27
CA THR A 217 -13.63 -0.82 10.68
C THR A 217 -13.63 -0.44 12.16
N LEU A 218 -12.90 -1.20 12.99
CA LEU A 218 -12.77 -0.95 14.43
C LEU A 218 -11.65 0.05 14.76
N GLY A 219 -10.67 0.19 13.86
CA GLY A 219 -9.50 1.05 14.02
C GLY A 219 -8.40 0.67 13.04
N SER A 220 -7.17 1.05 13.32
CA SER A 220 -5.99 0.69 12.54
C SER A 220 -4.75 0.52 13.41
N VAL A 221 -3.79 -0.25 12.91
CA VAL A 221 -2.41 -0.16 13.37
C VAL A 221 -1.66 0.73 12.39
N GLU A 222 -1.03 1.77 12.91
CA GLU A 222 -0.20 2.69 12.14
C GLU A 222 1.25 2.61 12.60
N SER A 223 2.17 2.70 11.65
CA SER A 223 3.60 2.79 11.95
C SER A 223 4.26 3.88 11.14
N ILE A 224 5.21 4.58 11.75
CA ILE A 224 6.11 5.48 11.06
C ILE A 224 7.41 4.73 10.82
N LEU A 225 7.80 4.58 9.56
CA LEU A 225 9.02 3.91 9.15
C LEU A 225 10.08 4.92 8.74
N LYS A 226 11.31 4.71 9.22
CA LYS A 226 12.49 5.47 8.83
C LYS A 226 13.45 4.57 8.05
N TRP A 227 14.13 5.16 7.06
CA TRP A 227 15.20 4.50 6.31
C TRP A 227 16.54 4.66 7.04
N ASP A 228 17.28 3.58 7.26
CA ASP A 228 18.63 3.61 7.88
C ASP A 228 19.80 3.52 6.87
N GLY A 229 19.50 3.45 5.57
CA GLY A 229 20.50 3.18 4.52
C GLY A 229 20.45 1.75 3.96
N TYR A 230 19.82 0.82 4.68
CA TYR A 230 19.72 -0.60 4.31
C TYR A 230 18.28 -1.10 4.24
N GLN A 231 17.43 -0.69 5.19
CA GLN A 231 16.03 -1.10 5.30
C GLN A 231 15.16 -0.01 5.96
N PHE A 232 13.86 -0.13 5.75
CA PHE A 232 12.89 0.61 6.54
C PHE A 232 12.66 -0.09 7.88
N TYR A 233 12.71 0.65 8.97
CA TYR A 233 12.40 0.15 10.31
C TYR A 233 11.39 1.06 11.01
N SER A 234 10.54 0.48 11.85
CA SER A 234 9.54 1.24 12.61
C SER A 234 10.21 2.04 13.72
N ILE A 235 9.94 3.35 13.78
CA ILE A 235 10.31 4.23 14.89
C ILE A 235 9.14 4.43 15.87
N VAL A 236 7.91 4.27 15.37
CA VAL A 236 6.67 4.35 16.15
C VAL A 236 5.71 3.36 15.54
N THR A 237 5.06 2.55 16.38
CA THR A 237 3.90 1.73 16.01
C THR A 237 2.82 1.96 17.04
N GLN A 238 1.62 2.29 16.61
CA GLN A 238 0.52 2.68 17.48
C GLN A 238 -0.81 2.11 17.02
N LEU A 239 -1.71 1.90 17.97
CA LEU A 239 -3.11 1.59 17.73
C LEU A 239 -3.88 2.91 17.62
N VAL A 240 -4.62 3.09 16.52
CA VAL A 240 -5.43 4.28 16.26
C VAL A 240 -6.91 3.87 16.18
N VAL A 241 -7.76 4.60 16.89
CA VAL A 241 -9.21 4.40 16.88
C VAL A 241 -9.83 5.74 16.51
N LEU A 242 -10.56 5.77 15.39
CA LEU A 242 -11.31 6.94 14.97
C LEU A 242 -12.64 6.96 15.74
N MET A 243 -12.87 8.03 16.48
CA MET A 243 -14.12 8.31 17.21
C MET A 243 -15.02 9.24 16.42
#